data_AF-A0A849NHX0-F1
#
_entry.id   AF-A0A849NHX0-F1
#
_cell.length_a   1.000
_cell.length_b   1.000
_cell.length_c   1.000
_cell.angle_alpha   90.00
_cell.angle_beta   90.00
_cell.angle_gamma   90.00
#
_symmetry.space_group_name_H-M   'P 1'
#
loop_
_entity.id
_entity.type
_entity.pdbx_description
1 polymer ?
#
loop_
_entity_poly.entity_id
_entity_poly.type
_entity_poly.pdbx_seq_one_letter_code
_entity_poly.pdbx_strand_id
1 'polypeptide(L)'
;MHNNYLCPHCRGFINIEDEIIFSVNTEAGKPGLISLNTELGNYNIRQNKYFDLQQGKYHVFYCPICHKDLSSNDHAGLVWIILKDTDGKEFNIYFSGIAGEKSTFKVIGDSAEIFGDDSNKYVDYFNLIQMT
;
A
#
# COMPACT_ATOMS: atom_id res chain seq x y z
N MET A 1 -2.47 -13.51 15.94
CA MET A 1 -3.37 -13.67 14.77
C MET A 1 -2.94 -12.63 13.75
N HIS A 2 -2.78 -13.03 12.49
CA HIS A 2 -2.20 -12.16 11.47
C HIS A 2 -3.29 -11.32 10.79
N ASN A 3 -2.95 -10.05 10.54
CA ASN A 3 -3.75 -9.17 9.71
C ASN A 3 -3.82 -9.73 8.28
N ASN A 4 -4.98 -9.66 7.65
CA ASN A 4 -5.15 -10.08 6.27
C ASN A 4 -5.28 -8.86 5.36
N TYR A 5 -4.68 -8.93 4.18
CA TYR A 5 -4.75 -7.86 3.19
C TYR A 5 -5.43 -8.37 1.94
N LEU A 6 -6.34 -7.57 1.40
CA LEU A 6 -7.17 -7.89 0.26
C LEU A 6 -6.91 -6.88 -0.87
N CYS A 7 -6.94 -7.39 -2.09
CA CYS A 7 -7.05 -6.54 -3.27
C CYS A 7 -8.45 -5.89 -3.32
N PRO A 8 -8.56 -4.57 -3.53
CA PRO A 8 -9.86 -3.90 -3.61
C PRO A 8 -10.68 -4.30 -4.84
N HIS A 9 -10.03 -4.82 -5.89
CA HIS A 9 -10.72 -5.15 -7.14
C HIS A 9 -11.20 -6.60 -7.23
N CYS A 10 -10.38 -7.57 -6.82
CA CYS A 10 -10.74 -8.99 -6.90
C CYS A 10 -11.04 -9.61 -5.54
N ARG A 11 -10.79 -8.89 -4.45
CA ARG A 11 -10.95 -9.36 -3.07
C ARG A 11 -10.16 -10.62 -2.72
N GLY A 12 -9.14 -10.94 -3.52
CA GLY A 12 -8.19 -11.99 -3.20
C GLY A 12 -7.26 -11.55 -2.06
N PHE A 13 -6.89 -12.49 -1.20
CA PHE A 13 -5.87 -12.29 -0.16
C PHE A 13 -4.50 -12.13 -0.81
N ILE A 14 -3.85 -10.99 -0.58
CA ILE A 14 -2.57 -10.62 -1.20
C ILE A 14 -1.38 -10.77 -0.26
N ASN A 15 -1.59 -11.20 0.98
CA ASN A 15 -0.51 -11.52 1.92
C ASN A 15 -0.38 -13.02 2.17
N ILE A 16 0.85 -13.45 2.45
CA ILE A 16 1.19 -14.78 2.96
C ILE A 16 1.94 -14.55 4.27
N GLU A 17 1.40 -15.04 5.38
CA GLU A 17 1.91 -14.71 6.71
C GLU A 17 2.01 -13.19 6.90
N ASP A 18 3.19 -12.67 7.25
CA ASP A 18 3.47 -11.26 7.55
C ASP A 18 3.94 -10.45 6.33
N GLU A 19 3.75 -10.98 5.12
CA GLU A 19 4.33 -10.47 3.88
C GLU A 19 3.22 -10.18 2.86
N ILE A 20 2.96 -8.90 2.56
CA ILE A 20 2.03 -8.45 1.53
C ILE A 20 2.74 -8.42 0.18
N ILE A 21 2.25 -9.19 -0.79
CA ILE A 21 2.91 -9.39 -2.08
C ILE A 21 2.29 -8.47 -3.15
N PHE A 22 3.15 -7.82 -3.91
CA PHE A 22 2.75 -6.98 -5.05
C PHE A 22 3.54 -7.33 -6.30
N SER A 23 2.91 -7.16 -7.46
CA SER A 23 3.62 -7.03 -8.73
C SER A 23 3.90 -5.55 -8.98
N VAL A 24 5.13 -5.20 -9.33
CA VAL A 24 5.54 -3.81 -9.57
C VAL A 24 6.23 -3.70 -10.90
N ASN A 25 5.86 -2.69 -11.69
CA ASN A 25 6.55 -2.38 -12.94
C ASN A 25 7.56 -1.26 -12.71
N THR A 26 8.78 -1.49 -13.17
CA THR A 26 9.79 -0.42 -13.30
C THR A 26 9.61 0.31 -14.62
N GLU A 27 10.10 1.55 -14.73
CA GLU A 27 10.12 2.31 -15.99
C GLU A 27 10.85 1.55 -17.13
N ALA A 28 11.78 0.65 -16.80
CA ALA A 28 12.49 -0.19 -17.77
C ALA A 28 11.66 -1.38 -18.30
N GLY A 29 10.39 -1.50 -17.90
CA GLY A 29 9.41 -2.43 -18.46
C GLY A 29 9.50 -3.87 -17.95
N LYS A 30 10.41 -4.19 -17.02
CA LYS A 30 10.46 -5.51 -16.39
C LYS A 30 9.60 -5.53 -15.12
N PRO A 31 8.55 -6.36 -15.05
CA PRO A 31 7.80 -6.58 -13.82
C PRO A 31 8.67 -7.33 -12.80
N GLY A 32 8.49 -7.02 -11.54
CA GLY A 32 9.06 -7.78 -10.42
C GLY A 32 8.05 -7.97 -9.31
N LEU A 33 8.37 -8.89 -8.41
CA LEU A 33 7.62 -9.05 -7.17
C LEU A 33 8.36 -8.32 -6.05
N ILE A 34 7.60 -7.60 -5.24
CA ILE A 34 8.06 -7.08 -3.98
C ILE A 34 7.16 -7.59 -2.86
N SER A 35 7.69 -7.59 -1.66
CA SER A 35 6.95 -7.86 -0.45
C SER A 35 7.13 -6.75 0.57
N LEU A 36 6.04 -6.35 1.21
CA LEU A 36 5.98 -5.39 2.30
C LEU A 36 5.55 -6.10 3.58
N ASN A 37 5.99 -5.62 4.74
CA ASN A 37 5.54 -6.17 6.01
C ASN A 37 4.06 -5.82 6.29
N THR A 38 3.31 -6.72 6.94
CA THR A 38 1.90 -6.49 7.33
C THR A 38 1.72 -5.56 8.53
N GLU A 39 2.77 -5.24 9.27
CA GLU A 39 2.74 -4.28 10.37
C GLU A 39 2.75 -2.84 9.80
N LEU A 40 1.69 -2.08 10.08
CA LEU A 40 1.62 -0.68 9.64
C LEU A 40 2.74 0.14 10.31
N GLY A 41 3.46 0.92 9.50
CA GLY A 41 4.67 1.65 9.94
C GLY A 41 5.98 0.84 9.80
N ASN A 42 5.91 -0.43 9.41
CA ASN A 42 7.07 -1.25 9.08
C ASN A 42 7.34 -1.19 7.56
N TYR A 43 8.33 -0.38 7.19
CA TYR A 43 8.69 -0.12 5.78
C TYR A 43 9.79 -1.04 5.24
N ASN A 44 9.97 -2.22 5.85
CA ASN A 44 10.90 -3.21 5.32
C ASN A 44 10.35 -3.78 4.02
N ILE A 45 11.17 -3.71 2.96
CA ILE A 45 10.84 -4.21 1.63
C ILE A 45 11.74 -5.40 1.32
N ARG A 46 11.15 -6.46 0.78
CA ARG A 46 11.89 -7.60 0.23
C ARG A 46 11.64 -7.67 -1.27
N GLN A 47 12.70 -7.89 -2.02
CA GLN A 47 12.67 -8.04 -3.47
C GLN A 47 13.78 -8.96 -3.93
N ASN A 48 13.69 -9.41 -5.18
CA ASN A 48 14.82 -10.10 -5.80
C ASN A 48 16.00 -9.12 -5.97
N LYS A 49 17.23 -9.56 -5.68
CA LYS A 49 18.44 -8.71 -5.80
C LYS A 49 18.71 -8.15 -7.21
N TYR A 50 18.07 -8.70 -8.23
CA TYR A 50 18.15 -8.24 -9.62
C TYR A 50 16.97 -7.34 -10.03
N PHE A 51 16.05 -7.07 -9.11
CA PHE A 51 14.94 -6.14 -9.28
C PHE A 51 15.24 -4.87 -8.48
N ASP A 52 15.32 -3.74 -9.17
CA ASP A 52 15.71 -2.46 -8.58
C ASP A 52 14.53 -1.48 -8.56
N LEU A 53 14.06 -1.17 -7.35
CA LEU A 53 13.14 -0.06 -7.11
C LEU A 53 13.94 1.24 -7.04
N GLN A 54 13.87 2.01 -8.12
CA GLN A 54 14.54 3.31 -8.22
C GLN A 54 14.01 4.26 -7.13
N GLN A 55 14.88 4.61 -6.18
CA GLN A 55 14.56 5.49 -5.04
C GLN A 55 14.08 6.86 -5.51
N GLY A 56 13.09 7.43 -4.80
CA GLY A 56 12.49 8.71 -5.12
C GLY A 56 11.57 8.71 -6.35
N LYS A 57 11.39 7.57 -7.01
CA LYS A 57 10.43 7.42 -8.12
C LYS A 57 9.15 6.74 -7.68
N TYR A 58 8.06 7.15 -8.30
CA TYR A 58 6.78 6.48 -8.21
C TYR A 58 6.83 5.18 -9.03
N HIS A 59 6.40 4.08 -8.43
CA HIS A 59 6.22 2.80 -9.10
C HIS A 59 4.75 2.40 -9.01
N VAL A 60 4.22 1.83 -10.10
CA VAL A 60 2.83 1.36 -10.13
C VAL A 60 2.75 -0.03 -9.52
N PHE A 61 1.89 -0.18 -8.52
CA PHE A 61 1.63 -1.44 -7.84
C PHE A 61 0.43 -2.13 -8.46
N TYR A 62 0.56 -3.42 -8.70
CA TYR A 62 -0.48 -4.25 -9.27
C TYR A 62 -0.79 -5.41 -8.32
N CYS A 63 -2.06 -5.81 -8.30
CA CYS A 63 -2.47 -7.01 -7.60
C CYS A 63 -1.78 -8.24 -8.21
N PRO A 64 -1.14 -9.12 -7.43
CA PRO A 64 -0.46 -10.31 -7.95
C PRO A 64 -1.43 -11.38 -8.47
N ILE A 65 -2.72 -11.27 -8.15
CA ILE A 65 -3.75 -12.26 -8.52
C ILE A 65 -4.49 -11.83 -9.79
N CYS A 66 -4.96 -10.58 -9.85
CA CYS A 66 -5.80 -10.11 -10.95
C CYS A 66 -5.10 -9.08 -11.86
N HIS A 67 -3.86 -8.69 -11.55
CA HIS A 67 -3.05 -7.74 -12.30
C HIS A 67 -3.67 -6.34 -12.51
N LYS A 68 -4.72 -6.00 -11.76
CA LYS A 68 -5.26 -4.64 -11.76
C LYS A 68 -4.32 -3.70 -11.01
N ASP A 69 -4.21 -2.49 -11.56
CA ASP A 69 -3.52 -1.35 -10.96
C ASP A 69 -4.17 -1.01 -9.61
N LEU A 70 -3.35 -0.85 -8.58
CA LEU A 70 -3.75 -0.53 -7.21
C LEU A 70 -3.52 0.94 -6.85
N SER A 71 -3.21 1.79 -7.83
CA SER A 71 -3.13 3.23 -7.64
C SER A 71 -4.46 3.77 -7.11
N SER A 72 -4.38 4.66 -6.12
CA SER A 72 -5.55 5.36 -5.60
C SER A 72 -6.06 6.36 -6.64
N ASN A 73 -7.36 6.31 -6.94
CA ASN A 73 -8.00 7.30 -7.79
C ASN A 73 -8.22 8.64 -7.07
N ASP A 74 -8.34 8.60 -5.75
CA ASP A 74 -8.68 9.76 -4.92
C ASP A 74 -7.43 10.52 -4.48
N HIS A 75 -6.27 9.84 -4.44
CA HIS A 75 -5.04 10.37 -3.87
C HIS A 75 -3.83 10.02 -4.76
N ALA A 76 -3.39 11.00 -5.56
CA ALA A 76 -2.25 10.82 -6.45
C ALA A 76 -0.99 10.40 -5.69
N GLY A 77 -0.28 9.40 -6.22
CA GLY A 77 0.95 8.87 -5.62
C GLY A 77 0.72 7.81 -4.53
N LEU A 78 -0.53 7.60 -4.08
CA LEU A 78 -0.85 6.54 -3.11
C LEU A 78 -1.32 5.26 -3.80
N VAL A 79 -1.03 4.13 -3.15
CA VAL A 79 -1.52 2.79 -3.46
C VAL A 79 -2.63 2.44 -2.47
N TRP A 80 -3.69 1.79 -2.94
CA TRP A 80 -4.87 1.44 -2.16
C TRP A 80 -5.03 -0.09 -2.02
N ILE A 81 -5.15 -0.55 -0.78
CA ILE A 81 -5.49 -1.93 -0.42
C ILE A 81 -6.48 -1.96 0.73
N ILE A 82 -7.00 -3.14 1.06
CA ILE A 82 -7.93 -3.33 2.18
C ILE A 82 -7.25 -4.17 3.25
N LEU A 83 -7.21 -3.69 4.48
CA LEU A 83 -6.89 -4.48 5.67
C LEU A 83 -8.17 -5.11 6.21
N LYS A 84 -8.14 -6.42 6.45
CA LYS A 84 -9.16 -7.15 7.20
C LYS A 84 -8.56 -7.62 8.52
N ASP A 85 -9.06 -7.06 9.61
CA ASP A 85 -8.61 -7.41 10.95
C ASP A 85 -9.13 -8.79 11.41
N THR A 86 -8.76 -9.17 12.63
CA THR A 86 -9.12 -10.46 13.23
C THR A 86 -10.60 -10.60 13.54
N ASP A 87 -11.31 -9.48 13.73
CA ASP A 87 -12.76 -9.43 13.95
C ASP A 87 -13.53 -9.44 12.62
N GLY A 88 -12.80 -9.42 11.50
CA GLY A 88 -13.33 -9.39 10.15
C GLY A 88 -13.76 -7.99 9.69
N LYS A 89 -13.44 -6.93 10.43
CA LYS A 89 -13.67 -5.55 10.02
C LYS A 89 -12.66 -5.17 8.93
N GLU A 90 -13.12 -4.35 8.00
CA GLU A 90 -12.33 -3.93 6.85
C GLU A 90 -12.02 -2.44 6.92
N PHE A 91 -10.78 -2.10 6.59
CA PHE A 91 -10.26 -0.74 6.59
C PHE A 91 -9.54 -0.48 5.27
N ASN A 92 -9.76 0.71 4.69
CA ASN A 92 -8.94 1.15 3.57
C ASN A 92 -7.57 1.54 4.06
N ILE A 93 -6.55 0.98 3.43
CA ILE A 93 -5.15 1.32 3.65
C ILE A 93 -4.63 2.03 2.41
N TYR A 94 -4.04 3.19 2.62
CA TYR A 94 -3.30 3.92 1.60
C TYR A 94 -1.83 4.00 2.00
N PHE A 95 -0.91 3.81 1.07
CA PHE A 95 0.53 4.01 1.32
C PHE A 95 1.21 4.60 0.10
N SER A 96 2.36 5.26 0.28
CA SER A 96 3.07 5.86 -0.84
C SER A 96 3.59 4.82 -1.83
N GLY A 97 3.35 5.03 -3.12
CA GLY A 97 3.97 4.29 -4.22
C GLY A 97 5.37 4.80 -4.57
N ILE A 98 5.87 5.83 -3.88
CA ILE A 98 7.21 6.39 -4.10
C ILE A 98 8.24 5.58 -3.32
N ALA A 99 9.21 4.99 -4.02
CA ALA A 99 10.26 4.20 -3.37
C ALA A 99 11.08 5.05 -2.39
N GLY A 100 11.16 4.59 -1.14
CA GLY A 100 11.88 5.27 -0.06
C GLY A 100 11.01 6.21 0.78
N GLU A 101 9.78 6.49 0.35
CA GLU A 101 8.83 7.32 1.09
C GLU A 101 8.06 6.50 2.13
N LYS A 102 8.07 6.96 3.38
CA LYS A 102 7.48 6.26 4.52
C LYS A 102 6.19 6.96 4.94
N SER A 103 5.09 6.60 4.29
CA SER A 103 3.76 7.05 4.68
C SER A 103 2.73 5.95 4.46
N THR A 104 1.91 5.73 5.50
CA THR A 104 0.80 4.79 5.47
C THR A 104 -0.37 5.36 6.27
N PHE A 105 -1.58 5.19 5.75
CA PHE A 105 -2.81 5.74 6.29
C PHE A 105 -3.84 4.61 6.39
N LYS A 106 -4.39 4.40 7.58
CA LYS A 106 -5.51 3.48 7.80
C LYS A 106 -6.76 4.30 8.07
N VAL A 107 -7.70 4.28 7.14
CA VAL A 107 -8.93 5.09 7.20
C VAL A 107 -9.99 4.38 8.03
N ILE A 108 -10.58 5.12 8.97
CA ILE A 108 -11.59 4.66 9.94
C ILE A 108 -12.72 5.69 9.99
N GLY A 109 -13.82 5.39 9.31
CA GLY A 109 -14.90 6.36 9.13
C GLY A 109 -14.34 7.65 8.53
N ASP A 110 -14.50 8.75 9.25
CA ASP A 110 -14.10 10.08 8.81
C ASP A 110 -12.68 10.49 9.29
N SER A 111 -11.92 9.54 9.83
CA SER A 111 -10.59 9.76 10.40
C SER A 111 -9.56 8.80 9.80
N ALA A 112 -8.27 9.06 10.04
CA ALA A 112 -7.19 8.16 9.64
C ALA A 112 -6.15 8.02 10.75
N GLU A 113 -5.71 6.78 11.00
CA GLU A 113 -4.46 6.51 11.71
C GLU A 113 -3.29 6.69 10.74
N ILE A 114 -2.26 7.43 11.14
CA ILE A 114 -1.14 7.84 10.29
C ILE A 114 0.16 7.21 10.78
N PHE A 115 0.95 6.66 9.86
CA PHE A 115 2.24 6.01 10.14
C PHE A 115 3.32 6.54 9.20
N GLY A 116 4.53 6.73 9.72
CA GLY A 116 5.73 7.12 8.97
C GLY A 116 5.96 8.63 8.84
N ASP A 117 7.23 9.02 8.72
CA ASP A 117 7.69 10.40 8.83
C ASP A 117 7.34 11.28 7.61
N ASP A 118 7.10 10.66 6.45
CA ASP A 118 6.75 11.38 5.22
C ASP A 118 5.26 11.70 5.10
N SER A 119 4.44 11.30 6.08
CA SER A 119 2.99 11.42 6.03
C SER A 119 2.47 12.85 5.89
N ASN A 120 3.25 13.83 6.36
CA ASN A 120 2.94 15.26 6.25
C ASN A 120 2.72 15.72 4.80
N LYS A 121 3.27 15.00 3.81
CA LYS A 121 3.07 15.28 2.38
C LYS A 121 1.63 15.05 1.90
N TYR A 122 0.83 14.27 2.65
CA TYR A 122 -0.54 13.90 2.28
C TYR A 122 -1.59 14.33 3.31
N VAL A 123 -1.19 15.08 4.34
CA VAL A 123 -2.09 15.48 5.45
C VAL A 123 -3.31 16.24 4.95
N ASP A 124 -3.18 17.07 3.91
CA ASP A 124 -4.31 17.79 3.32
C ASP A 124 -5.40 16.86 2.76
N TYR A 125 -5.03 15.69 2.21
CA TYR A 125 -6.00 14.73 1.68
C TYR A 125 -6.85 14.08 2.77
N PHE A 126 -6.25 13.79 3.92
CA PHE A 126 -6.93 13.09 5.02
C PHE A 126 -7.60 14.06 6.01
N ASN A 127 -7.15 15.30 6.10
CA ASN A 127 -7.83 16.35 6.87
C ASN A 127 -9.19 16.74 6.25
N LEU A 128 -9.34 16.65 4.93
CA LEU A 128 -10.61 16.91 4.26
C LEU A 128 -11.70 15.90 4.61
N ILE A 129 -11.33 14.69 5.05
CA ILE A 129 -12.27 13.66 5.47
C ILE A 129 -12.93 14.04 6.81
N GLN A 130 -12.23 14.77 7.69
CA GLN A 130 -12.77 15.21 8.99
C GLN A 130 -13.77 16.38 8.91
N MET A 131 -14.00 16.95 7.71
CA MET A 131 -14.81 18.16 7.51
C MET A 131 -16.14 17.93 6.79
N THR A 132 -16.50 16.68 6.48
CA THR A 132 -17.79 16.28 5.88
C THR A 132 -18.59 15.43 6.83
#